data_AF-A0AAW3UPK0-F1
#
_entry.id   AF-A0AAW3UPK0-F1
#
_cell.length_a   1.000
_cell.length_b   1.000
_cell.length_c   1.000
_cell.angle_alpha   90.00
_cell.angle_beta   90.00
_cell.angle_gamma   90.00
#
_symmetry.space_group_name_H-M   'P 1'
#
loop_
_entity.id
_entity.type
_entity.pdbx_description
1 polymer ?
#
loop_
_entity_poly.entity_id
_entity_poly.type
_entity_poly.pdbx_seq_one_letter_code
_entity_poly.pdbx_strand_id
1 'polypeptide(L)'
;MHDNEKVVTRRLAPEVRERQIVLKAVDHFATHGFSGSTRELARQLGVTQPLLYRYFPSKEALIDRVYEEVYQWDTGWEKLIKDRSVPIQERMVRFYSSYAVVILRREWIRIFIFAGLTREGINSKYLARLRERVFLPVMAEIRSAYDLPAPTGARQREIDLELIWSLHASIFYLGVRKWIYGLPVTDDIDDHIARQIDAFLNGVPAALEHASKEAARSKPPSKA
;
A
#
# COMPACT_ATOMS: atom_id res chain seq x y z
N MET A 1 37.35 -14.87 -45.70
CA MET A 1 36.45 -13.71 -45.53
C MET A 1 35.22 -14.20 -44.77
N HIS A 2 35.11 -13.91 -43.48
CA HIS A 2 33.87 -14.04 -42.72
C HIS A 2 33.66 -12.70 -42.03
N ASP A 3 32.60 -12.03 -42.46
CA ASP A 3 32.32 -10.63 -42.15
C ASP A 3 31.91 -10.52 -40.67
N ASN A 4 32.56 -9.61 -39.96
CA ASN A 4 32.35 -9.36 -38.55
C ASN A 4 31.23 -8.32 -38.44
N GLU A 5 29.99 -8.79 -38.38
CA GLU A 5 28.82 -7.94 -38.20
C GLU A 5 28.85 -7.33 -36.79
N LYS A 6 29.45 -6.15 -36.69
CA LYS A 6 29.41 -5.32 -35.48
C LYS A 6 27.95 -4.96 -35.22
N VAL A 7 27.34 -5.63 -34.25
CA VAL A 7 26.05 -5.23 -33.67
C VAL A 7 26.23 -3.83 -33.08
N VAL A 8 25.89 -2.81 -33.86
CA VAL A 8 25.82 -1.42 -33.40
C VAL A 8 24.68 -1.38 -32.39
N THR A 9 25.01 -1.52 -31.12
CA THR A 9 24.08 -1.33 -30.02
C THR A 9 23.64 0.13 -30.04
N ARG A 10 22.50 0.38 -30.69
CA ARG A 10 21.84 1.69 -30.73
C ARG A 10 21.74 2.18 -29.28
N ARG A 11 22.44 3.27 -28.96
CA ARG A 11 22.39 3.90 -27.63
C ARG A 11 20.92 4.17 -27.30
N LEU A 12 20.39 3.42 -26.35
CA LEU A 12 19.05 3.71 -25.81
C LEU A 12 19.06 5.13 -25.27
N ALA A 13 17.95 5.84 -25.46
CA ALA A 13 17.76 7.14 -24.83
C ALA A 13 17.97 7.00 -23.31
N PRO A 14 18.59 7.99 -22.63
CA PRO A 14 18.91 7.91 -21.21
C PRO A 14 17.72 7.50 -20.34
N GLU A 15 16.54 8.06 -20.59
CA GLU A 15 15.28 7.76 -19.88
C GLU A 15 14.84 6.29 -20.03
N VAL A 16 14.98 5.72 -21.23
CA VAL A 16 14.65 4.31 -21.49
C VAL A 16 15.61 3.40 -20.72
N ARG A 17 16.89 3.77 -20.65
CA ARG A 17 17.88 3.00 -19.89
C ARG A 17 17.63 3.08 -18.39
N GLU A 18 17.33 4.27 -17.87
CA GLU A 18 16.99 4.47 -16.47
C GLU A 18 15.81 3.59 -16.08
N ARG A 19 14.71 3.65 -16.85
CA ARG A 19 13.52 2.82 -16.59
C ARG A 19 13.82 1.33 -16.63
N GLN A 20 14.68 0.87 -17.55
CA GLN A 20 15.12 -0.53 -17.57
C GLN A 20 15.89 -0.93 -16.31
N ILE A 21 16.75 -0.05 -15.80
CA ILE A 21 17.49 -0.29 -14.55
C ILE A 21 16.50 -0.37 -13.38
N VAL A 22 15.54 0.57 -13.30
CA VAL A 22 14.51 0.59 -12.25
C VAL A 22 13.68 -0.68 -12.26
N LEU A 23 13.15 -1.10 -13.41
CA LEU A 23 12.31 -2.31 -13.50
C LEU A 23 13.06 -3.58 -13.07
N LYS A 24 14.34 -3.71 -13.44
CA LYS A 24 15.17 -4.82 -12.97
C LYS A 24 15.47 -4.72 -11.47
N ALA A 25 15.65 -3.50 -10.94
CA ALA A 25 15.87 -3.28 -9.52
C ALA A 25 14.61 -3.60 -8.69
N VAL A 26 13.42 -3.27 -9.20
CA VAL A 26 12.14 -3.66 -8.61
C VAL A 26 12.09 -5.18 -8.44
N ASP A 27 12.35 -5.94 -9.50
CA ASP A 27 12.32 -7.42 -9.40
C ASP A 27 13.41 -7.97 -8.48
N HIS A 28 14.61 -7.39 -8.54
CA HIS A 28 15.71 -7.77 -7.65
C HIS A 28 15.33 -7.58 -6.17
N PHE A 29 14.85 -6.39 -5.79
CA PHE A 29 14.50 -6.07 -4.41
C PHE A 29 13.25 -6.83 -3.95
N ALA A 30 12.27 -7.04 -4.84
CA ALA A 30 11.16 -7.93 -4.54
C ALA A 30 11.64 -9.36 -4.27
N THR A 31 12.67 -9.85 -4.95
CA THR A 31 13.15 -11.23 -4.80
C THR A 31 14.07 -11.40 -3.59
N HIS A 32 15.07 -10.52 -3.44
CA HIS A 32 16.21 -10.68 -2.53
C HIS A 32 16.23 -9.69 -1.35
N GLY A 33 15.29 -8.73 -1.31
CA GLY A 33 15.31 -7.62 -0.36
C GLY A 33 16.47 -6.66 -0.61
N PHE A 34 16.75 -5.80 0.36
CA PHE A 34 17.70 -4.67 0.23
C PHE A 34 19.13 -5.00 0.70
N SER A 35 19.42 -6.25 1.03
CA SER A 35 20.76 -6.65 1.47
C SER A 35 21.76 -6.67 0.31
N GLY A 36 23.05 -6.83 0.61
CA GLY A 36 24.10 -6.96 -0.40
C GLY A 36 24.69 -5.65 -0.92
N SER A 37 25.82 -5.78 -1.61
CA SER A 37 26.60 -4.64 -2.12
C SER A 37 26.05 -4.09 -3.43
N THR A 38 26.28 -2.80 -3.71
CA THR A 38 25.93 -2.16 -4.99
C THR A 38 26.63 -2.82 -6.19
N ARG A 39 27.82 -3.40 -5.98
CA ARG A 39 28.55 -4.16 -7.01
C ARG A 39 27.79 -5.42 -7.42
N GLU A 40 27.28 -6.15 -6.44
CA GLU A 40 26.47 -7.35 -6.67
C GLU A 40 25.13 -6.99 -7.32
N LEU A 41 24.49 -5.92 -6.86
CA LEU A 41 23.28 -5.38 -7.49
C LEU A 41 23.52 -5.07 -8.97
N ALA A 42 24.54 -4.27 -9.30
CA ALA A 42 24.85 -3.91 -10.69
C ALA A 42 25.05 -5.15 -11.58
N ARG A 43 25.76 -6.17 -11.07
CA ARG A 43 25.95 -7.46 -11.75
C ARG A 43 24.61 -8.13 -12.08
N GLN A 44 23.70 -8.21 -11.10
CA GLN A 44 22.38 -8.82 -11.30
C GLN A 44 21.47 -8.00 -12.23
N LEU A 45 21.58 -6.67 -12.21
CA LEU A 45 20.89 -5.78 -13.15
C LEU A 45 21.45 -5.87 -14.59
N GLY A 46 22.62 -6.52 -14.77
CA GLY A 46 23.30 -6.63 -16.06
C GLY A 46 23.91 -5.31 -16.52
N VAL A 47 24.35 -4.47 -15.58
CA VAL A 47 25.03 -3.20 -15.86
C VAL A 47 26.35 -3.12 -15.09
N THR A 48 27.27 -2.27 -15.53
CA THR A 48 28.47 -2.01 -14.75
C THR A 48 28.14 -1.12 -13.55
N GLN A 49 28.87 -1.26 -12.45
CA GLN A 49 28.69 -0.41 -11.28
C GLN A 49 28.89 1.09 -11.59
N PRO A 50 29.88 1.51 -12.41
CA PRO A 50 29.98 2.92 -12.84
C PRO A 50 28.78 3.40 -13.67
N LEU A 51 28.20 2.54 -14.52
CA LEU A 51 26.98 2.90 -15.26
C LEU A 51 25.80 3.07 -14.32
N LEU A 52 25.69 2.21 -13.30
CA LEU A 52 24.64 2.34 -12.29
C LEU A 52 24.75 3.69 -11.55
N TYR A 53 25.96 4.05 -11.10
CA TYR A 53 26.21 5.32 -10.42
C TYR A 53 25.97 6.55 -11.28
N ARG A 54 26.06 6.42 -12.61
CA ARG A 54 25.71 7.50 -13.53
C ARG A 54 24.23 7.86 -13.50
N TYR A 55 23.34 6.89 -13.24
CA TYR A 55 21.89 7.13 -13.12
C TYR A 55 21.46 7.34 -11.67
N PHE A 56 22.06 6.60 -10.74
CA PHE A 56 21.68 6.61 -9.33
C PHE A 56 22.94 6.84 -8.48
N PRO A 57 23.14 8.05 -7.93
CA PRO A 57 24.38 8.42 -7.24
C PRO A 57 24.68 7.56 -6.00
N SER A 58 23.66 6.87 -5.45
CA SER A 58 23.81 5.91 -4.37
C SER A 58 22.84 4.74 -4.52
N LYS A 59 22.99 3.69 -3.68
CA LYS A 59 22.04 2.57 -3.63
C LYS A 59 20.68 3.06 -3.13
N GLU A 60 20.71 3.98 -2.17
CA GLU A 60 19.55 4.63 -1.57
C GLU A 60 18.77 5.42 -2.63
N ALA A 61 19.44 6.14 -3.54
CA ALA A 61 18.78 6.86 -4.63
C ALA A 61 18.05 5.92 -5.61
N LEU A 62 18.62 4.74 -5.90
CA LEU A 62 17.93 3.71 -6.68
C LEU A 62 16.74 3.13 -5.92
N ILE A 63 16.91 2.87 -4.63
CA ILE A 63 15.86 2.37 -3.74
C ILE A 63 14.68 3.36 -3.70
N ASP A 64 14.93 4.66 -3.51
CA ASP A 64 13.93 5.72 -3.56
C ASP A 64 13.17 5.73 -4.88
N ARG A 65 13.88 5.66 -6.01
CA ARG A 65 13.25 5.60 -7.34
C ARG A 65 12.42 4.32 -7.55
N VAL A 66 12.86 3.18 -7.01
CA VAL A 66 12.08 1.93 -7.01
C VAL A 66 10.80 2.10 -6.22
N TYR A 67 10.84 2.77 -5.07
CA TYR A 67 9.62 3.04 -4.31
C TYR A 67 8.64 3.95 -5.05
N GLU A 68 9.11 4.97 -5.74
CA GLU A 68 8.25 5.80 -6.60
C GLU A 68 7.60 4.98 -7.73
N GLU A 69 8.31 4.00 -8.28
CA GLU A 69 7.76 3.09 -9.30
C GLU A 69 6.71 2.14 -8.73
N VAL A 70 6.92 1.65 -7.51
CA VAL A 70 6.10 0.59 -6.91
C VAL A 70 4.90 1.14 -6.14
N TYR A 71 5.08 2.21 -5.37
CA TYR A 71 4.03 2.81 -4.54
C TYR A 71 3.27 3.91 -5.28
N GLN A 72 2.80 3.57 -6.49
CA GLN A 72 1.92 4.44 -7.27
C GLN A 72 0.64 4.72 -6.49
N TRP A 73 0.22 5.98 -6.50
CA TRP A 73 -0.97 6.44 -5.81
C TRP A 73 -1.97 6.98 -6.82
N ASP A 74 -3.18 6.43 -6.82
CA ASP A 74 -4.28 6.96 -7.62
C ASP A 74 -4.97 8.10 -6.88
N THR A 75 -4.88 9.31 -7.45
CA THR A 75 -5.52 10.51 -6.88
C THR A 75 -7.04 10.53 -7.07
N GLY A 76 -7.58 9.60 -7.86
CA GLY A 76 -9.02 9.37 -7.99
C GLY A 76 -9.64 8.74 -6.74
N TRP A 77 -8.84 8.07 -5.90
CA TRP A 77 -9.33 7.44 -4.68
C TRP A 77 -9.95 8.44 -3.70
N GLU A 78 -9.30 9.58 -3.46
CA GLU A 78 -9.83 10.56 -2.51
C GLU A 78 -11.15 11.18 -3.00
N LYS A 79 -11.30 11.34 -4.32
CA LYS A 79 -12.56 11.81 -4.92
C LYS A 79 -13.66 10.76 -4.77
N LEU A 80 -13.35 9.51 -5.09
CA LEU A 80 -14.30 8.39 -5.01
C LEU A 80 -14.82 8.17 -3.59
N ILE A 81 -13.94 8.23 -2.59
CA ILE A 81 -14.33 8.08 -1.17
C ILE A 81 -15.34 9.16 -0.75
N LYS A 82 -15.16 10.41 -1.23
CA LYS A 82 -15.93 11.58 -0.80
C LYS A 82 -17.17 11.88 -1.63
N ASP A 83 -17.41 11.15 -2.72
CA ASP A 83 -18.50 11.44 -3.66
C ASP A 83 -19.86 10.99 -3.09
N ARG A 84 -20.54 11.83 -2.31
CA ARG A 84 -21.81 11.50 -1.65
C ARG A 84 -23.00 11.31 -2.60
N SER A 85 -22.81 11.50 -3.92
CA SER A 85 -23.85 11.14 -4.91
C SER A 85 -23.98 9.62 -5.09
N VAL A 86 -22.98 8.86 -4.65
CA VAL A 86 -22.95 7.39 -4.71
C VAL A 86 -23.12 6.80 -3.30
N PRO A 87 -23.92 5.73 -3.12
CA PRO A 87 -24.08 5.08 -1.82
C PRO A 87 -22.76 4.61 -1.19
N ILE A 88 -22.65 4.69 0.15
CA ILE A 88 -21.41 4.34 0.87
C ILE A 88 -20.87 2.94 0.50
N GLN A 89 -21.76 1.96 0.42
CA GLN A 89 -21.42 0.58 0.03
C GLN A 89 -20.66 0.56 -1.29
N GLU A 90 -21.23 1.17 -2.33
CA GLU A 90 -20.67 1.17 -3.67
C GLU A 90 -19.35 1.95 -3.74
N ARG A 91 -19.23 3.08 -3.04
CA ARG A 91 -17.97 3.84 -2.96
C ARG A 91 -16.85 3.01 -2.35
N MET A 92 -17.14 2.34 -1.23
CA MET A 92 -16.15 1.53 -0.52
C MET A 92 -15.71 0.33 -1.36
N VAL A 93 -16.64 -0.37 -2.01
CA VAL A 93 -16.30 -1.47 -2.92
C VAL A 93 -15.43 -0.97 -4.07
N ARG A 94 -15.83 0.10 -4.77
CA ARG A 94 -15.05 0.66 -5.90
C ARG A 94 -13.66 1.11 -5.46
N PHE A 95 -13.56 1.78 -4.31
CA PHE A 95 -12.28 2.25 -3.78
C PHE A 95 -11.36 1.08 -3.44
N TYR A 96 -11.84 0.12 -2.63
CA TYR A 96 -11.00 -0.98 -2.19
C TYR A 96 -10.64 -1.95 -3.32
N SER A 97 -11.50 -2.10 -4.33
CA SER A 97 -11.18 -2.87 -5.55
C SER A 97 -10.06 -2.20 -6.35
N SER A 98 -10.16 -0.89 -6.62
CA SER A 98 -9.09 -0.12 -7.27
C SER A 98 -7.79 -0.11 -6.46
N TYR A 99 -7.90 0.02 -5.14
CA TYR A 99 -6.76 -0.07 -4.22
C TYR A 99 -6.06 -1.43 -4.28
N ALA A 100 -6.84 -2.52 -4.28
CA ALA A 100 -6.33 -3.89 -4.32
C ALA A 100 -5.52 -4.17 -5.59
N VAL A 101 -5.93 -3.63 -6.75
CA VAL A 101 -5.17 -3.74 -8.01
C VAL A 101 -3.73 -3.23 -7.85
N VAL A 102 -3.53 -2.17 -7.07
CA VAL A 102 -2.21 -1.57 -6.84
C VAL A 102 -1.40 -2.38 -5.84
N ILE A 103 -1.99 -2.66 -4.66
CA ILE A 103 -1.25 -3.16 -3.51
C ILE A 103 -1.06 -4.68 -3.48
N LEU A 104 -1.90 -5.44 -4.19
CA LEU A 104 -1.79 -6.91 -4.24
C LEU A 104 -0.79 -7.41 -5.29
N ARG A 105 -0.07 -6.50 -5.97
CA ARG A 105 1.03 -6.86 -6.85
C ARG A 105 2.18 -7.48 -6.07
N ARG A 106 2.83 -8.48 -6.66
CA ARG A 106 3.95 -9.22 -6.04
C ARG A 106 5.04 -8.26 -5.55
N GLU A 107 5.44 -7.35 -6.41
CA GLU A 107 6.54 -6.41 -6.16
C GLU A 107 6.17 -5.50 -4.99
N TRP A 108 4.94 -4.98 -4.96
CA TRP A 108 4.43 -4.14 -3.87
C TRP A 108 4.52 -4.86 -2.53
N ILE A 109 3.92 -6.06 -2.44
CA ILE A 109 3.88 -6.85 -1.19
C ILE A 109 5.28 -7.16 -0.69
N ARG A 110 6.14 -7.68 -1.56
CA ARG A 110 7.46 -8.17 -1.15
C ARG A 110 8.37 -7.02 -0.75
N ILE A 111 8.37 -5.93 -1.52
CA ILE A 111 9.15 -4.72 -1.20
C ILE A 111 8.66 -4.09 0.11
N PHE A 112 7.35 -4.01 0.32
CA PHE A 112 6.79 -3.47 1.56
C PHE A 112 7.18 -4.27 2.80
N ILE A 113 7.15 -5.62 2.72
CA ILE A 113 7.59 -6.49 3.80
C ILE A 113 9.09 -6.34 4.07
N PHE A 114 9.93 -6.38 3.02
CA PHE A 114 11.38 -6.18 3.20
C PHE A 114 11.70 -4.82 3.83
N ALA A 115 11.08 -3.75 3.35
CA ALA A 115 11.29 -2.40 3.88
C ALA A 115 10.82 -2.26 5.34
N GLY A 116 9.77 -2.98 5.73
CA GLY A 116 9.29 -3.03 7.11
C GLY A 116 10.25 -3.72 8.07
N LEU A 117 11.00 -4.72 7.59
CA LEU A 117 11.99 -5.46 8.37
C LEU A 117 13.33 -4.73 8.50
N THR A 118 13.74 -3.97 7.48
CA THR A 118 15.07 -3.31 7.44
C THR A 118 15.09 -1.91 8.04
N ARG A 119 13.97 -1.41 8.59
CA ARG A 119 13.83 -0.10 9.26
C ARG A 119 14.27 1.12 8.44
N GLU A 120 14.22 1.05 7.12
CA GLU A 120 14.60 2.18 6.26
C GLU A 120 13.59 3.36 6.28
N GLY A 121 12.51 3.26 7.07
CA GLY A 121 11.57 4.36 7.28
C GLY A 121 10.65 4.66 6.09
N ILE A 122 10.83 4.03 4.93
CA ILE A 122 10.03 4.30 3.74
C ILE A 122 8.54 3.97 3.93
N ASN A 123 8.23 2.84 4.58
CA ASN A 123 6.84 2.46 4.86
C ASN A 123 6.11 3.55 5.66
N SER A 124 6.82 4.32 6.49
CA SER A 124 6.20 5.37 7.31
C SER A 124 5.56 6.47 6.46
N LYS A 125 6.19 6.88 5.35
CA LYS A 125 5.64 7.92 4.45
C LYS A 125 4.36 7.44 3.77
N TYR A 126 4.36 6.21 3.26
CA TYR A 126 3.18 5.62 2.63
C TYR A 126 2.05 5.43 3.65
N LEU A 127 2.34 4.88 4.83
CA LEU A 127 1.35 4.65 5.88
C LEU A 127 0.78 5.95 6.46
N ALA A 128 1.59 6.99 6.60
CA ALA A 128 1.11 8.32 7.00
C ALA A 128 0.14 8.89 5.95
N ARG A 129 0.53 8.84 4.67
CA ARG A 129 -0.33 9.26 3.56
C ARG A 129 -1.64 8.47 3.52
N LEU A 130 -1.55 7.15 3.70
CA LEU A 130 -2.70 6.24 3.74
C LEU A 130 -3.65 6.58 4.87
N ARG A 131 -3.11 6.79 6.08
CA ARG A 131 -3.90 7.24 7.24
C ARG A 131 -4.64 8.55 6.94
N GLU A 132 -3.92 9.55 6.44
CA GLU A 132 -4.46 10.90 6.24
C GLU A 132 -5.47 10.98 5.09
N ARG A 133 -5.18 10.32 3.97
CA ARG A 133 -5.94 10.48 2.72
C ARG A 133 -6.96 9.38 2.47
N VAL A 134 -6.84 8.25 3.16
CA VAL A 134 -7.80 7.15 3.06
C VAL A 134 -8.48 6.89 4.39
N PHE A 135 -7.76 6.57 5.46
CA PHE A 135 -8.42 6.03 6.65
C PHE A 135 -9.32 7.06 7.34
N LEU A 136 -8.81 8.28 7.54
CA LEU A 136 -9.58 9.36 8.13
C LEU A 136 -10.80 9.73 7.26
N PRO A 137 -10.69 9.94 5.93
CA PRO A 137 -11.84 10.17 5.07
C PRO A 137 -12.85 9.01 5.03
N VAL A 138 -12.38 7.76 4.92
CA VAL A 138 -13.26 6.58 4.89
C VAL A 138 -14.10 6.53 6.16
N MET A 139 -13.49 6.64 7.35
CA MET A 139 -14.26 6.60 8.58
C MET A 139 -15.23 7.79 8.70
N ALA A 140 -14.81 8.99 8.32
CA ALA A 140 -15.69 10.17 8.34
C ALA A 140 -16.94 9.95 7.45
N GLU A 141 -16.76 9.37 6.27
CA GLU A 141 -17.85 9.06 5.35
C GLU A 141 -18.73 7.92 5.83
N ILE A 142 -18.17 6.90 6.50
CA ILE A 142 -18.96 5.83 7.14
C ILE A 142 -19.82 6.40 8.27
N ARG A 143 -19.24 7.23 9.16
CA ARG A 143 -20.01 7.87 10.24
C ARG A 143 -21.14 8.73 9.67
N SER A 144 -20.87 9.50 8.62
CA SER A 144 -21.89 10.31 7.95
C SER A 144 -22.99 9.46 7.32
N ALA A 145 -22.68 8.29 6.77
CA ALA A 145 -23.68 7.42 6.13
C ALA A 145 -24.62 6.73 7.14
N TYR A 146 -24.21 6.65 8.41
CA TYR A 146 -24.99 6.07 9.51
C TYR A 146 -25.46 7.11 10.53
N ASP A 147 -25.42 8.40 10.18
CA ASP A 147 -25.79 9.51 11.07
C ASP A 147 -25.09 9.47 12.46
N LEU A 148 -23.86 8.95 12.48
CA LEU A 148 -23.06 8.84 13.70
C LEU A 148 -22.31 10.15 13.98
N PRO A 149 -22.26 10.62 15.24
CA PRO A 149 -21.56 11.85 15.58
C PRO A 149 -20.06 11.70 15.37
N ALA A 150 -19.38 12.81 15.06
CA ALA A 150 -17.92 12.85 14.97
C ALA A 150 -17.27 12.43 16.32
N PRO A 151 -16.08 11.80 16.29
CA PRO A 151 -15.43 11.32 17.49
C PRO A 151 -14.98 12.49 18.39
N THR A 152 -15.43 12.49 19.65
CA THR A 152 -15.26 13.61 20.60
C THR A 152 -13.95 13.56 21.40
N GLY A 153 -13.05 12.61 21.13
CA GLY A 153 -11.79 12.46 21.85
C GLY A 153 -10.80 11.49 21.21
N ALA A 154 -9.57 11.43 21.75
CA ALA A 154 -8.47 10.64 21.20
C ALA A 154 -8.79 9.14 21.14
N ARG A 155 -9.39 8.58 22.20
CA ARG A 155 -9.79 7.17 22.28
C ARG A 155 -10.77 6.76 21.17
N GLN A 156 -11.79 7.59 20.90
CA GLN A 156 -12.74 7.29 19.81
C GLN A 156 -12.06 7.37 18.45
N ARG A 157 -11.18 8.36 18.23
CA ARG A 157 -10.40 8.45 16.98
C ARG A 157 -9.47 7.25 16.79
N GLU A 158 -8.92 6.70 17.87
CA GLU A 158 -8.09 5.49 17.81
C GLU A 158 -8.93 4.27 17.45
N ILE A 159 -10.07 4.05 18.11
CA ILE A 159 -11.00 2.96 17.77
C ILE A 159 -11.44 3.03 16.31
N ASP A 160 -11.80 4.22 15.86
CA ASP A 160 -12.14 4.51 14.47
C ASP A 160 -11.02 4.06 13.51
N LEU A 161 -9.78 4.44 13.82
CA LEU A 161 -8.62 4.07 13.01
C LEU A 161 -8.37 2.56 13.02
N GLU A 162 -8.46 1.90 14.17
CA GLU A 162 -8.25 0.46 14.29
C GLU A 162 -9.31 -0.35 13.53
N LEU A 163 -10.56 0.11 13.50
CA LEU A 163 -11.60 -0.50 12.66
C LEU A 163 -11.23 -0.43 11.18
N ILE A 164 -10.81 0.74 10.68
CA ILE A 164 -10.37 0.85 9.28
C ILE A 164 -9.13 -0.01 9.02
N TRP A 165 -8.18 -0.04 9.97
CA TRP A 165 -7.00 -0.87 9.89
C TRP A 165 -7.37 -2.35 9.76
N SER A 166 -8.35 -2.85 10.51
CA SER A 166 -8.78 -4.24 10.44
C SER A 166 -9.28 -4.62 9.04
N LEU A 167 -10.15 -3.80 8.44
CA LEU A 167 -10.63 -3.98 7.08
C LEU A 167 -9.46 -3.93 6.09
N HIS A 168 -8.63 -2.90 6.19
CA HIS A 168 -7.50 -2.70 5.29
C HIS A 168 -6.49 -3.85 5.33
N ALA A 169 -6.14 -4.30 6.52
CA ALA A 169 -5.25 -5.43 6.75
C ALA A 169 -5.83 -6.72 6.20
N SER A 170 -7.14 -6.93 6.30
CA SER A 170 -7.80 -8.13 5.76
C SER A 170 -7.65 -8.26 4.24
N ILE A 171 -7.74 -7.13 3.51
CA ILE A 171 -7.52 -7.07 2.06
C ILE A 171 -6.04 -7.24 1.75
N PHE A 172 -5.17 -6.49 2.44
CA PHE A 172 -3.71 -6.59 2.28
C PHE A 172 -3.19 -8.01 2.49
N TYR A 173 -3.77 -8.74 3.44
CA TYR A 173 -3.36 -10.10 3.79
C TYR A 173 -3.59 -11.10 2.66
N LEU A 174 -4.46 -10.82 1.68
CA LEU A 174 -4.54 -11.61 0.43
C LEU A 174 -3.17 -11.65 -0.27
N GLY A 175 -2.53 -10.49 -0.39
CA GLY A 175 -1.24 -10.36 -1.05
C GLY A 175 -0.13 -11.05 -0.26
N VAL A 176 -0.15 -10.94 1.07
CA VAL A 176 0.80 -11.66 1.94
C VAL A 176 0.64 -13.17 1.77
N ARG A 177 -0.59 -13.70 1.84
CA ARG A 177 -0.85 -15.13 1.63
C ARG A 177 -0.31 -15.61 0.29
N LYS A 178 -0.62 -14.89 -0.78
CA LYS A 178 -0.20 -15.26 -2.14
C LYS A 178 1.32 -15.17 -2.35
N TRP A 179 1.94 -14.06 -1.96
CA TRP A 179 3.31 -13.73 -2.38
C TRP A 179 4.40 -13.96 -1.33
N ILE A 180 4.01 -14.19 -0.08
CA ILE A 180 4.93 -14.51 1.02
C ILE A 180 4.77 -15.97 1.43
N TYR A 181 3.53 -16.44 1.64
CA TYR A 181 3.29 -17.81 2.10
C TYR A 181 3.02 -18.81 0.98
N GLY A 182 2.78 -18.36 -0.25
CA GLY A 182 2.44 -19.24 -1.37
C GLY A 182 1.09 -19.96 -1.19
N LEU A 183 0.20 -19.40 -0.39
CA LEU A 183 -1.13 -19.96 -0.13
C LEU A 183 -2.13 -19.52 -1.21
N PRO A 184 -3.09 -20.39 -1.55
CA PRO A 184 -4.17 -20.01 -2.45
C PRO A 184 -5.00 -18.88 -1.85
N VAL A 185 -5.51 -18.02 -2.74
CA VAL A 185 -6.46 -16.96 -2.43
C VAL A 185 -7.61 -17.04 -3.41
N THR A 186 -8.70 -16.33 -3.11
CA THR A 186 -9.83 -16.18 -4.02
C THR A 186 -9.37 -15.66 -5.39
N ASP A 187 -9.92 -16.24 -6.45
CA ASP A 187 -9.70 -15.76 -7.83
C ASP A 187 -10.52 -14.50 -8.11
N ASP A 188 -11.70 -14.39 -7.51
CA ASP A 188 -12.55 -13.19 -7.56
C ASP A 188 -12.25 -12.30 -6.36
N ILE A 189 -11.34 -11.34 -6.58
CA ILE A 189 -10.92 -10.37 -5.56
C ILE A 189 -12.01 -9.32 -5.34
N ASP A 190 -12.73 -8.92 -6.38
CA ASP A 190 -13.75 -7.86 -6.31
C ASP A 190 -14.97 -8.33 -5.52
N ASP A 191 -15.45 -9.56 -5.77
CA ASP A 191 -16.52 -10.17 -4.97
C ASP A 191 -16.11 -10.39 -3.51
N HIS A 192 -14.85 -10.80 -3.27
CA HIS A 192 -14.33 -10.94 -1.92
C HIS A 192 -14.31 -9.60 -1.17
N ILE A 193 -13.85 -8.53 -1.83
CA ILE A 193 -13.88 -7.17 -1.28
C ILE A 193 -15.32 -6.75 -1.03
N ALA A 194 -16.25 -6.98 -1.96
CA ALA A 194 -17.65 -6.63 -1.80
C ALA A 194 -18.26 -7.25 -0.53
N ARG A 195 -17.99 -8.54 -0.28
CA ARG A 195 -18.44 -9.24 0.94
C ARG A 195 -17.77 -8.72 2.21
N GLN A 196 -16.48 -8.39 2.16
CA GLN A 196 -15.78 -7.80 3.30
C GLN A 196 -16.32 -6.41 3.64
N ILE A 197 -16.60 -5.58 2.62
CA ILE A 197 -17.19 -4.26 2.79
C ILE A 197 -18.61 -4.38 3.36
N ASP A 198 -19.43 -5.29 2.85
CA ASP A 198 -20.76 -5.55 3.40
C ASP A 198 -20.70 -5.94 4.89
N ALA A 199 -19.88 -6.95 5.24
CA ALA A 199 -19.72 -7.37 6.63
C ALA A 199 -19.21 -6.23 7.53
N PHE A 200 -18.26 -5.44 7.03
CA PHE A 200 -17.68 -4.32 7.77
C PHE A 200 -18.71 -3.21 8.00
N LEU A 201 -19.39 -2.76 6.94
CA LEU A 201 -20.34 -1.65 7.03
C LEU A 201 -21.54 -2.01 7.90
N ASN A 202 -22.02 -3.26 7.88
CA ASN A 202 -23.06 -3.72 8.79
C ASN A 202 -22.57 -3.86 10.25
N GLY A 203 -21.27 -4.12 10.47
CA GLY A 203 -20.69 -4.31 11.81
C GLY A 203 -20.26 -3.02 12.52
N VAL A 204 -19.83 -1.99 11.78
CA VAL A 204 -19.27 -0.74 12.36
C VAL A 204 -20.21 -0.05 13.35
N PRO A 205 -21.51 0.18 13.05
CA PRO A 205 -22.40 0.85 13.99
C PRO A 205 -22.47 0.15 15.36
N ALA A 206 -22.61 -1.18 15.35
CA ALA A 206 -22.65 -1.99 16.58
C ALA A 206 -21.31 -1.95 17.34
N ALA A 207 -20.18 -2.01 16.63
CA ALA A 207 -18.85 -1.92 17.24
C ALA A 207 -18.62 -0.56 17.94
N LEU A 208 -19.06 0.55 17.32
CA LEU A 208 -18.93 1.89 17.88
C LEU A 208 -19.86 2.12 19.08
N GLU A 209 -21.05 1.53 19.07
CA GLU A 209 -21.96 1.53 20.21
C GLU A 209 -21.35 0.78 21.42
N HIS A 210 -20.78 -0.40 21.17
CA HIS A 210 -20.11 -1.20 22.20
C HIS A 210 -18.97 -0.41 22.88
N ALA A 211 -18.09 0.19 22.07
CA ALA A 211 -17.00 1.02 22.57
C ALA A 211 -17.49 2.21 23.43
N SER A 212 -18.61 2.83 23.05
CA SER A 212 -19.19 3.96 23.79
C SER A 212 -19.73 3.52 25.15
N LYS A 213 -20.38 2.36 25.22
CA LYS A 213 -20.90 1.77 26.48
C LYS A 213 -19.77 1.43 27.46
N GLU A 214 -18.67 0.86 26.97
CA GLU A 214 -17.49 0.57 27.80
C GLU A 214 -16.85 1.85 28.37
N ALA A 215 -16.72 2.90 27.54
CA ALA A 215 -16.18 4.18 27.99
C ALA A 215 -17.03 4.80 29.10
N ALA A 216 -18.36 4.72 29.01
CA ALA A 216 -19.28 5.20 30.04
C ALA A 216 -19.13 4.42 31.36
N ARG A 217 -18.93 3.10 31.30
CA ARG A 217 -18.71 2.24 32.49
C ARG A 217 -17.36 2.47 33.17
N SER A 218 -16.33 2.89 32.42
CA SER A 218 -14.98 3.12 32.94
C SER A 218 -14.76 4.49 33.62
N LYS A 219 -15.73 5.42 33.57
CA LYS A 219 -15.62 6.69 34.29
C LYS A 219 -15.91 6.45 35.79
N PRO A 220 -15.00 6.80 36.72
CA PRO A 220 -15.29 6.69 38.14
C PRO A 220 -16.48 7.60 38.51
N PRO A 221 -17.30 7.24 39.51
CA PRO A 221 -18.39 8.10 39.95
C PRO A 221 -17.82 9.46 40.37
N SER A 222 -18.44 10.53 39.88
CA SER A 222 -18.12 11.90 40.29
C SER A 222 -18.24 11.96 41.81
N LYS A 223 -17.15 12.26 42.52
CA LYS A 223 -17.21 12.53 43.95
C LYS A 223 -18.12 13.73 44.17
N ALA A 224 -19.24 13.51 44.85
CA ALA A 224 -20.08 14.54 45.45
C ALA A 224 -19.40 15.07 46.72
#